data_AF-A0A529MCV3-F1
#
_entry.id   AF-A0A529MCV3-F1
#
_cell.length_a   1.000
_cell.length_b   1.000
_cell.length_c   1.000
_cell.angle_alpha   90.00
_cell.angle_beta   90.00
_cell.angle_gamma   90.00
#
_symmetry.space_group_name_H-M   'P 1'
#
loop_
_entity.id
_entity.type
_entity.pdbx_description
1 polymer ?
#
loop_
_entity_poly.entity_id
_entity_poly.type
_entity_poly.pdbx_seq_one_letter_code
_entity_poly.pdbx_strand_id
1 'polypeptide(L)'
;IQIYLGGLVAGLHAGLSYNTWPLMDGKVIPSDLLLLKPASLNFFENPKTVQFVHRLGAYTVFLVALWHMIATWRRQPGTTHARRSTLLFALVVAQASIGIGTLLMQVPLHMALTHQAIALVLLGFATAHWRGTKGAYPLPTEISVRS
;
A
#
# COMPACT_ATOMS: atom_id res chain seq x y z
N ILE A 1 -7.07 3.87 -0.66
CA ILE A 1 -7.48 3.08 0.53
C ILE A 1 -6.33 2.93 1.53
N GLN A 2 -5.22 2.26 1.20
CA GLN A 2 -4.15 2.02 2.18
C GLN A 2 -3.52 3.30 2.78
N ILE A 3 -3.34 4.35 1.96
CA ILE A 3 -2.86 5.67 2.43
C ILE A 3 -3.83 6.28 3.44
N TYR A 4 -5.14 6.17 3.19
CA TYR A 4 -6.17 6.63 4.11
C TYR A 4 -6.11 5.88 5.45
N LEU A 5 -6.01 4.55 5.42
CA LEU A 5 -5.84 3.75 6.64
C LEU A 5 -4.57 4.13 7.41
N GLY A 6 -3.47 4.41 6.70
CA GLY A 6 -2.23 4.91 7.32
C GLY A 6 -2.38 6.28 7.96
N GLY A 7 -3.19 7.16 7.36
CA GLY A 7 -3.55 8.46 7.94
C GLY A 7 -4.34 8.31 9.25
N LEU A 8 -5.30 7.39 9.31
CA LEU A 8 -6.05 7.09 10.54
C LEU A 8 -5.12 6.54 11.65
N VAL A 9 -4.21 5.63 11.31
CA VAL A 9 -3.20 5.11 12.25
C VAL A 9 -2.37 6.24 12.86
N ALA A 10 -1.90 7.16 12.03
CA ALA A 10 -1.12 8.32 12.47
C ALA A 10 -1.96 9.25 13.36
N GLY A 11 -3.20 9.57 12.95
CA GLY A 11 -4.08 10.47 13.71
C GLY A 11 -4.50 9.92 15.08
N LEU A 12 -4.72 8.61 15.17
CA LEU A 12 -5.06 7.93 16.43
C LEU A 12 -3.84 7.56 17.29
N HIS A 13 -2.62 7.86 16.82
CA HIS A 13 -1.37 7.43 17.44
C HIS A 13 -1.30 5.91 17.68
N ALA A 14 -2.03 5.12 16.87
CA ALA A 14 -2.18 3.68 17.06
C ALA A 14 -0.85 2.93 16.87
N GLY A 15 0.07 3.54 16.12
CA GLY A 15 1.43 3.06 15.93
C GLY A 15 2.30 3.14 17.19
N LEU A 16 1.91 3.84 18.26
CA LEU A 16 2.64 3.90 19.54
C LEU A 16 2.15 2.88 20.58
N SER A 17 0.97 2.29 20.36
CA SER A 17 0.35 1.36 21.32
C SER A 17 0.55 -0.10 20.93
N TYR A 18 0.70 -0.40 19.64
CA TYR A 18 0.73 -1.76 19.12
C TYR A 18 1.93 -1.98 18.21
N ASN A 19 3.12 -2.07 18.80
CA ASN A 19 4.42 -1.98 18.13
C ASN A 19 5.09 -3.30 17.80
N THR A 20 4.39 -4.42 17.97
CA THR A 20 4.89 -5.75 17.65
C THR A 20 4.51 -6.15 16.23
N TRP A 21 5.32 -7.01 15.62
CA TRP A 21 5.07 -7.63 14.31
C TRP A 21 5.74 -9.01 14.29
N PRO A 22 5.14 -10.06 13.66
CA PRO A 22 3.89 -10.06 12.89
C PRO A 22 2.63 -10.10 13.75
N LEU A 23 2.75 -10.54 15.00
CA LEU A 23 1.65 -10.55 15.96
C LEU A 23 1.29 -9.14 16.39
N MET A 24 0.07 -8.98 16.88
CA MET A 24 -0.44 -7.75 17.46
C MET A 24 -1.09 -8.12 18.79
N ASP A 25 -0.63 -7.51 19.89
CA ASP A 25 -1.15 -7.83 21.22
C ASP A 25 -1.04 -9.35 21.55
N GLY A 26 0.07 -9.97 21.15
CA GLY A 26 0.35 -11.40 21.32
C GLY A 26 -0.46 -12.35 20.43
N LYS A 27 -1.34 -11.83 19.56
CA LYS A 27 -2.26 -12.65 18.75
C LYS A 27 -2.17 -12.29 17.26
N VAL A 28 -2.60 -13.21 16.39
CA VAL A 28 -2.78 -12.93 14.95
C VAL A 28 -4.01 -12.07 14.73
N ILE A 29 -5.10 -12.37 15.44
CA ILE A 29 -6.31 -11.56 15.51
C ILE A 29 -6.46 -11.09 16.97
N PRO A 30 -6.20 -9.80 17.26
CA PRO A 30 -6.38 -9.27 18.61
C PRO A 30 -7.83 -9.40 19.09
N SER A 31 -8.02 -9.50 20.41
CA SER A 31 -9.35 -9.37 20.99
C SER A 31 -9.82 -7.91 20.96
N ASP A 32 -11.11 -7.70 21.20
CA ASP A 32 -11.67 -6.38 21.49
C ASP A 32 -11.64 -5.38 20.31
N LEU A 33 -11.67 -5.91 19.08
CA LEU A 33 -11.71 -5.11 17.85
C LEU A 33 -13.06 -4.38 17.64
N LEU A 34 -14.12 -4.77 18.34
CA LEU A 34 -15.47 -4.20 18.20
C LEU A 34 -16.04 -3.66 19.52
N LEU A 35 -15.17 -3.10 20.36
CA LEU A 35 -15.52 -2.51 21.66
C LEU A 35 -16.53 -1.37 21.55
N LEU A 36 -16.30 -0.44 20.62
CA LEU A 36 -17.15 0.75 20.46
C LEU A 36 -18.51 0.38 19.84
N LYS A 37 -19.56 1.11 20.22
CA LYS A 37 -20.93 0.99 19.68
C LYS A 37 -21.37 2.34 19.08
N PRO A 38 -21.94 2.38 17.86
CA PRO A 38 -22.13 1.25 16.93
C PRO A 38 -20.81 0.68 16.41
N ALA A 39 -20.84 -0.57 15.92
CA ALA A 39 -19.63 -1.32 15.52
C ALA A 39 -18.77 -0.57 14.47
N SER A 40 -19.39 0.26 13.63
CA SER A 40 -18.72 1.09 12.63
C SER A 40 -17.66 2.02 13.21
N LEU A 41 -17.86 2.55 14.42
CA LEU A 41 -16.89 3.47 15.05
C LEU A 41 -15.52 2.83 15.24
N ASN A 42 -15.44 1.51 15.43
CA ASN A 42 -14.16 0.85 15.62
C ASN A 42 -13.24 0.98 14.40
N PHE A 43 -13.79 1.12 13.20
CA PHE A 43 -12.99 1.26 11.97
C PHE A 43 -12.39 2.65 11.79
N PHE A 44 -12.75 3.62 12.65
CA PHE A 44 -12.32 5.02 12.55
C PHE A 44 -11.73 5.57 13.84
N GLU A 45 -12.17 5.07 15.00
CA GLU A 45 -11.86 5.64 16.32
C GLU A 45 -11.16 4.66 17.26
N ASN A 46 -11.30 3.34 17.06
CA ASN A 46 -10.61 2.35 17.88
C ASN A 46 -9.17 2.15 17.34
N PRO A 47 -8.12 2.58 18.07
CA PRO A 47 -6.75 2.52 17.58
C PRO A 47 -6.31 1.08 17.28
N LYS A 48 -6.78 0.09 18.07
CA LYS A 48 -6.47 -1.33 17.86
C LYS A 48 -7.02 -1.81 16.52
N THR A 49 -8.28 -1.50 16.24
CA THR A 49 -8.96 -1.95 15.03
C THR A 49 -8.43 -1.25 13.78
N VAL A 50 -8.20 0.06 13.85
CA VAL A 50 -7.60 0.82 12.74
C VAL A 50 -6.21 0.29 12.40
N GLN A 51 -5.36 0.05 13.41
CA GLN A 51 -4.03 -0.51 13.21
C GLN A 51 -4.08 -1.93 12.64
N PHE A 52 -4.99 -2.76 13.12
CA PHE A 52 -5.18 -4.12 12.61
C PHE A 52 -5.64 -4.12 11.13
N VAL A 53 -6.64 -3.32 10.78
CA VAL A 53 -7.15 -3.20 9.40
C VAL A 53 -6.09 -2.60 8.48
N HIS A 54 -5.29 -1.64 8.95
CA HIS A 54 -4.15 -1.12 8.20
C HIS A 54 -3.11 -2.22 7.88
N ARG A 55 -2.78 -3.10 8.85
CA ARG A 55 -1.88 -4.24 8.64
C ARG A 55 -2.45 -5.23 7.61
N LEU A 56 -3.74 -5.60 7.74
CA LEU A 56 -4.41 -6.48 6.78
C LEU A 56 -4.43 -5.88 5.37
N GLY A 57 -4.70 -4.58 5.27
CA GLY A 57 -4.62 -3.83 4.01
C GLY A 57 -3.22 -3.87 3.40
N ALA A 58 -2.17 -3.73 4.22
CA ALA A 58 -0.78 -3.82 3.75
C ALA A 58 -0.44 -5.21 3.20
N TYR A 59 -0.84 -6.28 3.89
CA TYR A 59 -0.66 -7.65 3.40
C TYR A 59 -1.41 -7.90 2.09
N THR A 60 -2.63 -7.39 1.99
CA THR A 60 -3.43 -7.51 0.76
C THR A 60 -2.75 -6.81 -0.41
N VAL A 61 -2.29 -5.57 -0.21
CA VAL A 61 -1.55 -4.81 -1.25
C VAL A 61 -0.28 -5.55 -1.67
N PHE A 62 0.48 -6.09 -0.70
CA PHE A 62 1.68 -6.86 -0.97
C PHE A 62 1.40 -8.09 -1.85
N LEU A 63 0.42 -8.91 -1.47
CA LEU A 63 0.05 -10.12 -2.21
C LEU A 63 -0.48 -9.80 -3.61
N VAL A 64 -1.32 -8.76 -3.74
CA VAL A 64 -1.84 -8.31 -5.03
C VAL A 64 -0.72 -7.79 -5.92
N ALA A 65 0.22 -7.02 -5.39
CA ALA A 65 1.37 -6.52 -6.15
C ALA A 65 2.30 -7.66 -6.60
N LEU A 66 2.56 -8.64 -5.74
CA LEU A 66 3.33 -9.84 -6.06
C LEU A 66 2.64 -10.65 -7.18
N TRP A 67 1.34 -10.91 -7.02
CA TRP A 67 0.55 -11.62 -8.02
C TRP A 67 0.56 -10.88 -9.36
N HIS A 68 0.35 -9.56 -9.34
CA HIS A 68 0.37 -8.72 -10.53
C HIS A 68 1.72 -8.76 -11.26
N MET A 69 2.83 -8.70 -10.52
CA MET A 69 4.17 -8.88 -11.08
C MET A 69 4.30 -10.24 -11.79
N ILE A 70 3.99 -11.34 -11.09
CA ILE A 70 4.09 -12.70 -11.65
C ILE A 70 3.19 -12.85 -12.88
N ALA A 71 1.94 -12.38 -12.79
CA ALA A 71 0.96 -12.44 -13.86
C ALA A 71 1.41 -11.65 -15.10
N THR A 72 1.99 -10.47 -14.91
CA THR A 72 2.48 -9.62 -16.01
C THR A 72 3.69 -10.26 -16.69
N TRP A 73 4.64 -10.79 -15.91
CA TRP A 73 5.80 -11.50 -16.46
C TRP A 73 5.43 -12.74 -17.26
N ARG A 74 4.41 -13.49 -16.83
CA ARG A 74 3.92 -14.67 -17.56
C ARG A 74 3.19 -14.32 -18.85
N ARG A 75 2.42 -13.23 -18.86
CA ARG A 75 1.58 -12.85 -20.01
C ARG A 75 2.27 -11.93 -21.02
N GLN A 76 3.23 -11.13 -20.58
CA GLN A 76 3.89 -10.11 -21.39
C GLN A 76 5.41 -10.07 -21.14
N PRO A 77 6.11 -11.21 -21.26
CA PRO A 77 7.54 -11.29 -21.00
C PRO A 77 8.32 -10.32 -21.89
N GLY A 78 9.40 -9.74 -21.36
CA GLY A 78 10.30 -8.84 -22.09
C GLY A 78 9.78 -7.41 -22.30
N THR A 79 8.50 -7.13 -22.02
CA THR A 79 7.90 -5.80 -22.22
C THR A 79 8.27 -4.80 -21.13
N THR A 80 8.11 -3.51 -21.44
CA THR A 80 8.21 -2.43 -20.44
C THR A 80 7.19 -2.60 -19.31
N HIS A 81 6.01 -3.16 -19.58
CA HIS A 81 5.00 -3.43 -18.55
C HIS A 81 5.48 -4.46 -17.52
N ALA A 82 6.12 -5.55 -17.97
CA ALA A 82 6.71 -6.54 -17.07
C ALA A 82 7.78 -5.92 -16.17
N ARG A 83 8.72 -5.14 -16.74
CA ARG A 83 9.77 -4.45 -15.97
C ARG A 83 9.19 -3.47 -14.95
N ARG A 84 8.20 -2.66 -15.35
CA ARG A 84 7.52 -1.71 -14.45
C ARG A 84 6.73 -2.43 -13.35
N SER A 85 6.17 -3.60 -13.62
CA SER A 85 5.50 -4.41 -12.59
C SER A 85 6.46 -4.91 -11.51
N THR A 86 7.70 -5.25 -11.88
CA THR A 86 8.77 -5.57 -10.91
C THR A 86 9.14 -4.36 -10.07
N LEU A 87 9.32 -3.19 -10.70
CA LEU A 87 9.61 -1.96 -9.96
C LEU A 87 8.46 -1.58 -9.01
N LEU A 88 7.20 -1.73 -9.44
CA LEU A 88 6.04 -1.52 -8.58
C LEU A 88 6.10 -2.42 -7.35
N PHE A 89 6.36 -3.72 -7.55
CA PHE A 89 6.47 -4.67 -6.44
C PHE A 89 7.66 -4.34 -5.52
N ALA A 90 8.81 -3.96 -6.06
CA ALA A 90 9.97 -3.52 -5.28
C ALA A 90 9.66 -2.29 -4.41
N LEU A 91 8.91 -1.31 -4.94
CA LEU A 91 8.45 -0.16 -4.16
C LEU A 91 7.47 -0.58 -3.05
N VAL A 92 6.59 -1.56 -3.29
CA VAL A 92 5.70 -2.11 -2.26
C VAL A 92 6.50 -2.82 -1.16
N VAL A 93 7.54 -3.59 -1.51
CA VAL A 93 8.45 -4.21 -0.54
C VAL A 93 9.15 -3.15 0.30
N ALA A 94 9.73 -2.13 -0.33
CA ALA A 94 10.39 -1.03 0.37
C ALA A 94 9.42 -0.30 1.31
N GLN A 95 8.21 0.01 0.84
CA GLN A 95 7.16 0.63 1.65
C GLN A 95 6.81 -0.22 2.87
N ALA A 96 6.62 -1.53 2.70
CA ALA A 96 6.30 -2.44 3.78
C ALA A 96 7.44 -2.53 4.81
N SER A 97 8.69 -2.62 4.35
CA SER A 97 9.87 -2.66 5.22
C SER A 97 10.01 -1.38 6.05
N ILE A 98 9.84 -0.20 5.44
CA ILE A 98 9.88 1.08 6.15
C ILE A 98 8.71 1.19 7.14
N GLY A 99 7.51 0.72 6.77
CA GLY A 99 6.34 0.72 7.64
C GLY A 99 6.50 -0.18 8.86
N ILE A 100 7.02 -1.40 8.67
CA ILE A 100 7.36 -2.31 9.76
C ILE A 100 8.47 -1.72 10.63
N GLY A 101 9.50 -1.12 10.04
CA GLY A 101 10.56 -0.43 10.79
C GLY A 101 10.01 0.71 11.65
N THR A 102 9.16 1.57 11.06
CA THR A 102 8.48 2.67 11.77
C THR A 102 7.70 2.15 12.97
N LEU A 103 7.00 1.03 12.80
CA LEU A 103 6.23 0.38 13.85
C LEU A 103 7.12 -0.16 14.98
N LEU A 104 8.14 -0.96 14.65
CA LEU A 104 9.02 -1.60 15.62
C LEU A 104 9.84 -0.60 16.42
N MET A 105 10.21 0.53 15.81
CA MET A 105 11.01 1.59 16.43
C MET A 105 10.19 2.68 17.12
N GLN A 106 8.92 2.42 17.42
CA GLN A 106 8.05 3.35 18.17
C GLN A 106 7.80 4.68 17.44
N VAL A 107 7.58 4.61 16.13
CA VAL A 107 7.18 5.73 15.26
C VAL A 107 8.14 6.94 15.35
N PRO A 108 9.44 6.75 15.12
CA PRO A 108 10.36 7.89 15.09
C PRO A 108 10.00 8.79 13.91
N LEU A 109 9.94 10.10 14.14
CA LEU A 109 9.37 11.07 13.20
C LEU A 109 9.95 10.96 11.78
N HIS A 110 11.28 10.84 11.67
CA HIS A 110 11.95 10.75 10.38
C HIS A 110 11.54 9.50 9.58
N MET A 111 11.32 8.35 10.23
CA MET A 111 10.83 7.15 9.54
C MET A 111 9.35 7.26 9.20
N ALA A 112 8.54 7.82 10.09
CA ALA A 112 7.12 8.05 9.81
C ALA A 112 6.93 8.96 8.58
N LEU A 113 7.71 10.04 8.49
CA LEU A 113 7.72 10.93 7.34
C LEU A 113 8.25 10.24 6.09
N THR A 114 9.33 9.45 6.21
CA THR A 114 9.87 8.66 5.09
C THR A 114 8.83 7.68 4.56
N HIS A 115 8.13 6.96 5.45
CA HIS A 115 7.06 6.04 5.10
C HIS A 115 5.91 6.75 4.35
N GLN A 116 5.52 7.96 4.79
CA GLN A 116 4.49 8.75 4.13
C GLN A 116 4.95 9.25 2.75
N ALA A 117 6.19 9.74 2.65
CA ALA A 117 6.75 10.23 1.39
C ALA A 117 6.83 9.12 0.33
N ILE A 118 7.33 7.93 0.70
CA ILE A 118 7.42 6.78 -0.21
C ILE A 118 6.03 6.28 -0.59
N ALA A 119 5.02 6.36 0.29
CA ALA A 119 3.65 6.02 -0.05
C ALA A 119 3.10 6.88 -1.20
N LEU A 120 3.42 8.18 -1.22
CA LEU A 120 3.00 9.10 -2.29
C LEU A 120 3.73 8.79 -3.60
N VAL A 121 5.03 8.51 -3.54
CA VAL A 121 5.81 8.08 -4.71
C VAL A 121 5.25 6.78 -5.29
N LEU A 122 4.96 5.80 -4.43
CA LEU A 122 4.36 4.53 -4.81
C LEU A 122 2.98 4.73 -5.47
N LEU A 123 2.13 5.60 -4.92
CA LEU A 123 0.84 5.94 -5.52
C LEU A 123 1.02 6.56 -6.92
N GLY A 124 1.91 7.55 -7.06
CA GLY A 124 2.21 8.18 -8.35
C GLY A 124 2.69 7.17 -9.38
N PHE A 125 3.63 6.30 -8.99
CA PHE A 125 4.14 5.25 -9.86
C PHE A 125 3.06 4.22 -10.23
N ALA A 126 2.24 3.78 -9.28
CA ALA A 126 1.13 2.86 -9.54
C ALA A 126 0.12 3.45 -10.53
N THR A 127 -0.19 4.74 -10.39
CA THR A 127 -1.09 5.47 -11.30
C THR A 127 -0.49 5.56 -12.71
N ALA A 128 0.79 5.90 -12.82
CA ALA A 128 1.51 5.92 -14.10
C ALA A 128 1.63 4.52 -14.72
N HIS A 129 1.82 3.48 -13.92
CA HIS A 129 1.89 2.08 -14.36
C HIS A 129 0.54 1.64 -14.93
N TRP A 130 -0.54 1.90 -14.19
CA TRP A 130 -1.91 1.66 -14.64
C TRP A 130 -2.21 2.39 -15.94
N ARG A 131 -1.87 3.67 -16.03
CA ARG A 131 -2.11 4.46 -17.25
C ARG A 131 -1.39 3.88 -18.46
N GLY A 132 -0.16 3.40 -18.28
CA GLY A 132 0.60 2.75 -19.35
C GLY A 132 -0.14 1.58 -19.99
N THR A 133 -0.99 0.87 -19.23
CA THR A 133 -1.75 -0.29 -19.75
C THR A 133 -2.84 0.08 -20.76
N LYS A 134 -3.19 1.36 -20.87
CA LYS A 134 -4.23 1.84 -21.79
C LYS A 134 -3.70 2.28 -23.16
N GLY A 135 -2.39 2.20 -23.39
CA GLY A 135 -1.76 2.67 -24.62
C GLY A 135 -1.55 4.20 -24.67
N ALA A 136 -0.87 4.65 -25.72
CA ALA A 136 -0.67 6.07 -25.99
C ALA A 136 -1.98 6.74 -26.41
N TYR A 137 -2.13 8.04 -26.12
CA TYR A 137 -3.22 8.79 -26.74
C TYR A 137 -2.96 8.89 -28.25
N PRO A 138 -4.00 8.79 -29.09
CA PRO A 138 -3.85 9.08 -30.52
C PRO A 138 -3.36 10.52 -30.67
N LEU A 139 -2.29 10.70 -31.43
CA LEU A 139 -1.79 12.03 -31.76
C LEU A 139 -2.75 12.68 -32.76
N PRO A 140 -3.05 13.99 -32.68
CA PRO A 140 -3.97 14.68 -33.59
C PRO A 140 -3.60 14.63 -35.08
N THR A 141 -2.44 14.07 -35.43
CA THR A 141 -1.86 14.06 -36.77
C THR A 141 -1.47 12.64 -37.19
N GLU A 142 -2.42 11.70 -37.22
CA GLU A 142 -2.32 10.64 -38.22
C GLU A 142 -2.71 11.24 -39.58
N ILE A 143 -1.70 11.70 -40.34
CA ILE A 143 -1.88 12.05 -41.75
C ILE A 143 -2.32 10.78 -42.45
N SER A 144 -3.60 10.69 -42.81
CA SER A 144 -4.09 9.63 -43.69
C SER A 144 -3.39 9.79 -45.05
N VAL A 145 -2.38 8.97 -45.32
CA VAL A 145 -1.85 8.85 -46.68
C VAL A 145 -2.94 8.14 -47.48
N ARG A 146 -3.81 8.93 -48.13
CA ARG A 146 -4.71 8.43 -49.17
C ARG A 146 -3.84 8.12 -50.38
N SER A 147 -3.63 6.84 -50.64
CA SER A 147 -3.15 6.30 -51.92
C SER A 147 -4.23 6.42 -52.98
#